data_AF-A0A964HCV8-F1
#
_entry.id   AF-A0A964HCV8-F1
#
_cell.length_a   1.000
_cell.length_b   1.000
_cell.length_c   1.000
_cell.angle_alpha   90.00
_cell.angle_beta   90.00
_cell.angle_gamma   90.00
#
_symmetry.space_group_name_H-M   'P 1'
#
loop_
_entity.id
_entity.type
_entity.pdbx_description
1 polymer ?
#
loop_
_entity_poly.entity_id
_entity_poly.type
_entity_poly.pdbx_seq_one_letter_code
_entity_poly.pdbx_strand_id
1 'polypeptide(L)'
;MDRDLDGSDEIFLRSKDLLAVLRVDGDAALVELSSYPLAHNFGDTLRRTDEAYHDKLDQSASGAHQGEGIASAHDRIAFRHAIAPGDAAADTRPRGLFIDSLGDTPLDSFRAKSDTAFVLDCGSGRLEKLYQIAG
;
A
#
# COMPACT_ATOMS: atom_id res chain seq x y z
N MET A 1 -4.65 -19.25 -2.53
CA MET A 1 -6.09 -19.14 -2.81
C MET A 1 -6.37 -17.67 -2.86
N ASP A 2 -6.94 -17.19 -3.95
CA ASP A 2 -7.39 -15.82 -4.11
C ASP A 2 -8.59 -15.56 -3.18
N ARG A 3 -8.33 -14.90 -2.06
CA ARG A 3 -9.25 -14.72 -0.94
C ARG A 3 -10.13 -13.50 -1.13
N ASP A 4 -9.62 -12.45 -1.73
CA ASP A 4 -10.32 -11.18 -1.96
C ASP A 4 -10.83 -11.02 -3.41
N LEU A 5 -10.55 -12.01 -4.27
CA LEU A 5 -11.01 -12.13 -5.65
C LEU A 5 -10.37 -11.09 -6.58
N ASP A 6 -9.11 -10.72 -6.32
CA ASP A 6 -8.35 -9.75 -7.12
C ASP A 6 -7.53 -10.38 -8.27
N GLY A 7 -7.51 -11.72 -8.37
CA GLY A 7 -6.76 -12.49 -9.36
C GLY A 7 -5.36 -12.91 -8.89
N SER A 8 -4.96 -12.53 -7.68
CA SER A 8 -3.72 -12.95 -7.03
C SER A 8 -4.01 -13.99 -5.96
N ASP A 9 -3.17 -15.00 -5.84
CA ASP A 9 -3.32 -15.99 -4.76
C ASP A 9 -2.72 -15.46 -3.44
N GLU A 10 -3.38 -15.78 -2.32
CA GLU A 10 -2.77 -15.66 -0.99
C GLU A 10 -2.29 -16.99 -0.43
N ILE A 11 -1.24 -16.90 0.39
CA ILE A 11 -0.67 -17.98 1.19
C ILE A 11 -0.86 -17.66 2.67
N PHE A 12 -1.40 -18.62 3.42
CA PHE A 12 -1.72 -18.45 4.85
C PHE A 12 -0.77 -19.30 5.70
N LEU A 13 0.10 -18.64 6.46
CA LEU A 13 0.94 -19.27 7.48
C LEU A 13 0.30 -19.03 8.85
N ARG A 14 0.08 -20.09 9.61
CA ARG A 14 -0.66 -20.04 10.88
C ARG A 14 0.05 -20.80 11.98
N SER A 15 -0.03 -20.26 13.19
CA SER A 15 0.25 -20.97 14.44
C SER A 15 -0.91 -20.79 15.41
N LYS A 16 -0.72 -21.23 16.67
CA LYS A 16 -1.69 -20.98 17.74
C LYS A 16 -1.83 -19.49 18.10
N ASP A 17 -0.81 -18.67 17.81
CA ASP A 17 -0.72 -17.28 18.26
C ASP A 17 -0.72 -16.27 17.11
N LEU A 18 -0.34 -16.68 15.89
CA LEU A 18 -0.11 -15.79 14.76
C LEU A 18 -0.78 -16.29 13.47
N LEU A 19 -1.20 -15.32 12.65
CA LEU A 19 -1.51 -15.49 11.23
C LEU A 19 -0.64 -14.54 10.42
N ALA A 20 0.07 -15.06 9.42
CA ALA A 20 0.67 -14.26 8.37
C ALA A 20 0.04 -14.62 7.03
N VAL A 21 -0.34 -13.61 6.26
CA VAL A 21 -0.88 -13.79 4.91
C VAL A 21 0.07 -13.13 3.92
N LEU A 22 0.56 -13.91 2.96
CA LEU A 22 1.40 -13.44 1.88
C LEU A 22 0.60 -13.33 0.61
N ARG A 23 0.88 -12.30 -0.18
CA ARG A 23 0.30 -12.14 -1.52
C ARG A 23 1.30 -12.57 -2.59
N VAL A 24 0.82 -13.29 -3.60
CA VAL A 24 1.62 -13.79 -4.74
C VAL A 24 1.42 -12.87 -5.94
N ASP A 25 1.78 -11.60 -5.80
CA ASP A 25 1.58 -10.52 -6.78
C ASP A 25 2.87 -9.98 -7.39
N GLY A 26 4.02 -10.54 -7.02
CA GLY A 26 5.35 -10.05 -7.41
C GLY A 26 6.09 -9.30 -6.30
N ASP A 27 5.40 -8.70 -5.33
CA ASP A 27 6.04 -8.10 -4.15
C ASP A 27 6.48 -9.18 -3.16
N ALA A 28 5.77 -10.31 -3.14
CA ALA A 28 5.96 -11.41 -2.20
C ALA A 28 5.99 -10.89 -0.75
N ALA A 29 5.09 -9.97 -0.44
CA ALA A 29 5.00 -9.24 0.81
C ALA A 29 3.89 -9.82 1.70
N LEU A 30 3.97 -9.52 3.01
CA LEU A 30 2.88 -9.82 3.93
C LEU A 30 1.83 -8.70 3.83
N VAL A 31 0.60 -9.09 3.52
CA VAL A 31 -0.58 -8.22 3.52
C VAL A 31 -1.33 -8.26 4.86
N GLU A 32 -1.08 -9.30 5.67
CA GLU A 32 -1.59 -9.40 7.03
C GLU A 32 -0.54 -10.04 7.95
N LEU A 33 -0.40 -9.48 9.16
CA LEU A 33 0.32 -10.10 10.27
C LEU A 33 -0.48 -9.90 11.55
N SER A 34 -1.30 -10.90 11.88
CA SER A 34 -2.23 -10.86 13.00
C SER A 34 -1.68 -11.62 14.20
N SER A 35 -1.76 -10.99 15.37
CA SER A 35 -1.52 -11.61 16.68
C SER A 35 -2.84 -11.88 17.37
N TYR A 36 -3.13 -13.16 17.62
CA TYR A 36 -4.34 -13.56 18.33
C TYR A 36 -4.33 -13.13 19.81
N PRO A 37 -3.23 -13.27 20.58
CA PRO A 37 -3.19 -12.79 21.97
C PRO A 37 -3.42 -11.28 22.11
N LEU A 38 -3.00 -10.50 21.12
CA LEU A 38 -3.15 -9.04 21.12
C LEU A 38 -4.42 -8.56 20.43
N ALA A 39 -5.15 -9.46 19.75
CA ALA A 39 -6.28 -9.12 18.87
C ALA A 39 -5.95 -7.98 17.90
N HIS A 40 -4.75 -8.04 17.29
CA HIS A 40 -4.21 -6.94 16.50
C HIS A 40 -3.57 -7.42 15.20
N ASN A 41 -3.87 -6.73 14.09
CA ASN A 41 -3.18 -6.88 12.81
C ASN A 41 -2.14 -5.77 12.66
N PHE A 42 -0.86 -6.14 12.67
CA PHE A 42 0.26 -5.20 12.52
C PHE A 42 0.36 -4.60 11.10
N GLY A 43 -0.34 -5.18 10.12
CA GLY A 43 -0.47 -4.67 8.76
C GLY A 43 -1.71 -3.82 8.52
N ASP A 44 -2.51 -3.52 9.55
CA ASP A 44 -3.76 -2.74 9.42
C ASP A 44 -3.46 -1.26 9.13
N THR A 45 -3.08 -1.01 7.90
CA THR A 45 -2.72 0.30 7.37
C THR A 45 -3.38 0.49 6.01
N LEU A 46 -3.61 1.75 5.63
CA LEU A 46 -4.18 2.10 4.33
C LEU A 46 -3.12 2.73 3.44
N ARG A 47 -3.08 2.28 2.18
CA ARG A 47 -2.40 2.99 1.10
C ARG A 47 -3.11 4.32 0.86
N ARG A 48 -2.35 5.40 0.64
CA ARG A 48 -2.92 6.64 0.11
C ARG A 48 -3.34 6.43 -1.33
N THR A 49 -4.62 6.59 -1.60
CA THR A 49 -5.22 6.43 -2.93
C THR A 49 -5.66 7.79 -3.44
N ASP A 50 -5.68 7.94 -4.76
CA ASP A 50 -6.27 9.11 -5.37
C ASP A 50 -7.80 9.05 -5.25
N GLU A 51 -8.38 10.06 -4.60
CA GLU A 51 -9.82 10.17 -4.38
C GLU A 51 -10.32 11.43 -5.07
N ALA A 52 -11.49 11.37 -5.72
CA ALA A 52 -11.99 12.44 -6.58
C ALA A 52 -12.13 13.82 -5.89
N TYR A 53 -12.20 13.87 -4.56
CA TYR A 53 -12.24 15.14 -3.84
C TYR A 53 -10.85 15.77 -3.67
N HIS A 54 -9.75 15.06 -3.93
CA HIS A 54 -8.39 15.62 -3.92
C HIS A 54 -8.20 16.67 -5.02
N ASP A 55 -8.91 16.59 -6.14
CA ASP A 55 -8.93 17.62 -7.20
C ASP A 55 -9.26 19.02 -6.66
N LYS A 56 -9.98 19.10 -5.53
CA LYS A 56 -10.29 20.36 -4.87
C LYS A 56 -9.07 21.05 -4.27
N LEU A 57 -8.00 20.31 -3.93
CA LEU A 57 -6.74 20.87 -3.48
C LEU A 57 -6.11 21.72 -4.60
N ASP A 58 -6.10 21.21 -5.83
CA ASP A 58 -5.57 21.91 -7.00
C ASP A 58 -6.48 23.08 -7.43
N GLN A 59 -7.79 22.91 -7.32
CA GLN A 59 -8.77 23.97 -7.63
C GLN A 59 -8.74 25.12 -6.60
N SER A 60 -8.49 24.83 -5.31
CA SER A 60 -8.35 25.85 -4.27
C SER A 60 -7.09 26.71 -4.44
N ALA A 61 -5.98 26.12 -4.90
CA ALA A 61 -4.76 26.85 -5.25
C ALA A 61 -4.97 27.73 -6.50
N SER A 62 -5.85 27.30 -7.41
CA SER A 62 -6.21 28.00 -8.65
C SER A 62 -7.34 29.03 -8.46
N GLY A 63 -8.05 28.99 -7.33
CA GLY A 63 -9.23 29.79 -7.00
C GLY A 63 -8.96 31.26 -6.64
N ALA A 64 -7.80 31.81 -7.02
CA ALA A 64 -7.60 33.25 -7.06
C ALA A 64 -8.47 33.82 -8.20
N HIS A 65 -9.71 34.15 -7.86
CA HIS A 65 -10.72 34.74 -8.73
C HIS A 65 -10.13 35.86 -9.62
N GLN A 66 -10.00 35.60 -10.93
CA GLN A 66 -9.49 36.59 -11.91
C GLN A 66 -10.58 37.51 -12.50
N GLY A 67 -11.82 37.45 -12.00
CA GLY A 67 -12.94 38.30 -12.47
C GLY A 67 -13.38 39.38 -11.48
N GLU A 68 -14.07 40.42 -11.93
CA GLU A 68 -14.62 41.50 -11.07
C GLU A 68 -15.88 41.10 -10.25
N GLY A 69 -16.30 39.83 -10.27
CA GLY A 69 -17.48 39.32 -9.56
C GLY A 69 -17.22 38.82 -8.12
N ILE A 70 -18.29 38.73 -7.32
CA ILE A 70 -18.23 38.10 -5.99
C ILE A 70 -18.31 36.59 -6.16
N ALA A 71 -17.26 35.85 -5.78
CA ALA A 71 -17.25 34.39 -5.77
C ALA A 71 -18.41 33.82 -4.93
N SER A 72 -19.13 32.83 -5.48
CA SER A 72 -20.24 32.16 -4.79
C SER A 72 -19.74 31.52 -3.50
N ALA A 73 -20.57 31.53 -2.45
CA ALA A 73 -20.25 30.82 -1.21
C ALA A 73 -20.08 29.30 -1.42
N HIS A 74 -20.67 28.76 -2.48
CA HIS A 74 -20.55 27.34 -2.88
C HIS A 74 -19.22 27.00 -3.57
N ASP A 75 -18.48 28.01 -4.04
CA ASP A 75 -17.17 27.84 -4.68
C ASP A 75 -16.02 27.96 -3.66
N ARG A 76 -16.32 28.33 -2.42
CA ARG A 76 -15.32 28.49 -1.36
C ARG A 76 -14.98 27.15 -0.74
N ILE A 77 -13.81 26.63 -1.08
CA ILE A 77 -13.19 25.51 -0.38
C ILE A 77 -12.43 26.07 0.82
N ALA A 78 -12.91 25.78 2.03
CA ALA A 78 -12.25 26.17 3.27
C ALA A 78 -11.77 24.90 4.00
N PHE A 79 -10.45 24.71 4.07
CA PHE A 79 -9.86 23.61 4.82
C PHE A 79 -9.82 23.95 6.31
N ARG A 80 -10.07 22.95 7.16
CA ARG A 80 -9.96 23.11 8.63
C ARG A 80 -8.52 23.32 9.09
N HIS A 81 -7.56 22.78 8.35
CA HIS A 81 -6.12 22.86 8.61
C HIS A 81 -5.38 23.07 7.30
N ALA A 82 -4.12 23.52 7.36
CA ALA A 82 -3.27 23.59 6.18
C ALA A 82 -3.05 22.16 5.63
N ILE A 83 -3.30 21.99 4.34
CA ILE A 83 -3.06 20.76 3.57
C ILE A 83 -2.44 21.19 2.23
N ALA A 84 -1.31 20.60 1.86
CA ALA A 84 -0.66 20.79 0.57
C ALA A 84 -1.02 19.64 -0.38
N PRO A 85 -0.95 19.84 -1.72
CA PRO A 85 -1.20 18.76 -2.69
C PRO A 85 -0.38 17.49 -2.43
N GLY A 86 0.88 17.64 -1.95
CA GLY A 86 1.74 16.50 -1.61
C GLY A 86 1.25 15.63 -0.44
N ASP A 87 0.39 16.16 0.42
CA ASP A 87 -0.18 15.40 1.54
C ASP A 87 -1.18 14.33 1.06
N ALA A 88 -1.84 14.60 -0.07
CA ALA A 88 -2.80 13.70 -0.72
C ALA A 88 -2.19 12.87 -1.86
N ALA A 89 -0.86 12.95 -2.06
CA ALA A 89 -0.20 12.18 -3.12
C ALA A 89 -0.40 10.68 -2.90
N ALA A 90 -0.96 10.01 -3.91
CA ALA A 90 -1.17 8.58 -3.89
C ALA A 90 0.17 7.84 -3.75
N ASP A 91 0.21 6.80 -2.92
CA ASP A 91 1.38 5.92 -2.88
C ASP A 91 1.48 5.17 -4.20
N THR A 92 2.67 4.93 -4.73
CA THR A 92 2.88 4.17 -5.98
C THR A 92 2.83 2.66 -5.78
N ARG A 93 2.96 2.20 -4.52
CA ARG A 93 3.01 0.80 -4.11
C ARG A 93 2.03 0.52 -2.97
N PRO A 94 1.64 -0.74 -2.76
CA PRO A 94 0.86 -1.12 -1.58
C PRO A 94 1.63 -0.81 -0.28
N ARG A 95 0.90 -0.76 0.82
CA ARG A 95 1.48 -0.75 2.17
C ARG A 95 1.31 -2.13 2.77
N GLY A 96 2.43 -2.84 2.90
CA GLY A 96 2.53 -4.18 3.45
C GLY A 96 3.88 -4.36 4.13
N LEU A 97 4.06 -5.49 4.82
CA LEU A 97 5.33 -5.80 5.47
C LEU A 97 6.25 -6.51 4.49
N PHE A 98 7.55 -6.21 4.57
CA PHE A 98 8.60 -6.82 3.73
C PHE A 98 8.44 -6.51 2.22
N ILE A 99 7.98 -5.30 1.92
CA ILE A 99 8.04 -4.71 0.58
C ILE A 99 9.47 -4.23 0.32
N ASP A 100 10.10 -4.74 -0.74
CA ASP A 100 11.53 -4.51 -0.99
C ASP A 100 11.79 -3.46 -2.07
N SER A 101 12.89 -2.73 -1.91
CA SER A 101 13.49 -1.88 -2.94
C SER A 101 15.02 -1.91 -2.86
N LEU A 102 15.68 -1.66 -3.99
CA LEU A 102 17.11 -1.38 -4.06
C LEU A 102 17.30 0.11 -4.39
N GLY A 103 17.54 0.92 -3.35
CA GLY A 103 17.39 2.37 -3.46
C GLY A 103 15.95 2.70 -3.82
N ASP A 104 15.77 3.50 -4.87
CA ASP A 104 14.46 3.90 -5.38
C ASP A 104 13.85 2.87 -6.35
N THR A 105 14.57 1.78 -6.68
CA THR A 105 14.08 0.75 -7.61
C THR A 105 13.25 -0.29 -6.85
N PRO A 106 11.94 -0.42 -7.14
CA PRO A 106 11.13 -1.49 -6.56
C PRO A 106 11.65 -2.88 -6.93
N LEU A 107 11.59 -3.81 -5.99
CA LEU A 107 11.78 -5.23 -6.25
C LEU A 107 10.40 -5.90 -6.12
N ASP A 108 9.67 -5.95 -7.24
CA ASP A 108 8.24 -6.25 -7.34
C ASP A 108 7.92 -7.35 -8.37
N SER A 109 8.93 -8.16 -8.73
CA SER A 109 8.81 -9.26 -9.69
C SER A 109 9.28 -10.61 -9.14
N PHE A 110 9.18 -10.78 -7.82
CA PHE A 110 9.42 -12.06 -7.17
C PHE A 110 8.47 -13.13 -7.71
N ARG A 111 9.01 -14.32 -7.99
CA ARG A 111 8.25 -15.50 -8.40
C ARG A 111 8.19 -16.50 -7.26
N ALA A 112 7.04 -17.14 -7.06
CA ALA A 112 6.94 -18.25 -6.12
C ALA A 112 7.88 -19.39 -6.53
N LYS A 113 8.72 -19.82 -5.59
CA LYS A 113 9.59 -21.01 -5.70
C LYS A 113 8.96 -22.19 -4.96
N SER A 114 8.28 -21.91 -3.86
CA SER A 114 7.45 -22.84 -3.08
C SER A 114 6.35 -22.05 -2.36
N ASP A 115 5.54 -22.73 -1.55
CA ASP A 115 4.50 -22.09 -0.74
C ASP A 115 5.04 -21.06 0.27
N THR A 116 6.34 -21.06 0.57
CA THR A 116 6.93 -20.14 1.56
C THR A 116 8.17 -19.42 1.06
N ALA A 117 8.59 -19.69 -0.17
CA ALA A 117 9.80 -19.12 -0.72
C ALA A 117 9.55 -18.44 -2.06
N PHE A 118 10.15 -17.26 -2.22
CA PHE A 118 10.03 -16.44 -3.42
C PHE A 118 11.39 -16.00 -3.90
N VAL A 119 11.56 -15.89 -5.21
CA VAL A 119 12.85 -15.62 -5.85
C VAL A 119 12.75 -14.51 -6.88
N LEU A 120 13.78 -13.68 -6.90
CA LEU A 120 13.96 -12.64 -7.90
C LEU A 120 15.38 -12.73 -8.45
N ASP A 121 15.50 -12.80 -9.78
CA ASP A 121 16.79 -12.77 -10.46
C ASP A 121 17.15 -11.29 -10.73
N CYS A 122 18.30 -10.85 -10.22
CA CYS A 122 18.77 -9.47 -10.30
C CYS A 122 20.10 -9.42 -11.06
N GLY A 123 20.04 -9.38 -12.40
CA GLY A 123 21.25 -9.33 -13.23
C GLY A 123 22.16 -10.54 -12.99
N SER A 124 23.30 -10.35 -12.33
CA SER A 124 24.25 -11.42 -11.98
C SER A 124 23.96 -12.13 -10.65
N GLY A 125 22.98 -11.66 -9.88
CA GLY A 125 22.63 -12.20 -8.56
C GLY A 125 21.19 -12.72 -8.49
N ARG A 126 20.85 -13.33 -7.36
CA ARG A 126 19.50 -13.80 -7.04
C ARG A 126 19.17 -13.44 -5.59
N LEU A 127 17.96 -12.94 -5.38
CA LEU A 127 17.39 -12.74 -4.06
C LEU A 127 16.35 -13.82 -3.78
N GLU A 128 16.31 -14.29 -2.54
CA GLU A 128 15.33 -15.25 -2.06
C GLU A 128 14.71 -14.73 -0.77
N LYS A 129 13.38 -14.69 -0.72
CA LYS A 129 12.59 -14.47 0.49
C LYS A 129 12.10 -15.81 0.98
N LEU A 130 12.26 -16.07 2.28
CA LEU A 130 11.73 -17.25 2.95
C LEU A 130 10.90 -16.80 4.15
N TYR A 131 9.69 -17.34 4.25
CA TYR A 131 8.77 -17.04 5.32
C TYR A 131 8.49 -18.27 6.17
N GLN A 132 8.62 -18.10 7.48
CA GLN A 132 8.33 -19.16 8.44
C GLN A 132 7.73 -18.54 9.69
N ILE A 133 6.65 -19.14 10.18
CA ILE A 133 6.16 -18.90 11.54
C ILE A 133 6.67 -20.03 12.42
N ALA A 134 7.33 -19.66 13.53
CA ALA A 134 7.60 -20.55 14.64
C ALA A 134 6.58 -20.27 15.75
N GLY A 135 5.98 -21.30 16.33
CA GLY A 135 4.99 -21.21 17.40
C GLY A 135 4.71 -22.55 18.06
#